data_AF-A0AAV3UQJ0-F1
#
_entry.id   AF-A0AAV3UQJ0-F1
#
_cell.length_a   1.000
_cell.length_b   1.000
_cell.length_c   1.000
_cell.angle_alpha   90.00
_cell.angle_beta   90.00
_cell.angle_gamma   90.00
#
_symmetry.space_group_name_H-M   'P 1'
#
loop_
_entity.id
_entity.type
_entity.pdbx_description
1 polymer ?
#
loop_
_entity_poly.entity_id
_entity_poly.type
_entity_poly.pdbx_seq_one_letter_code
_entity_poly.pdbx_strand_id
1 'polypeptide(L)'
;MGSAKSKKTIESTVSDWPGINVEPHDRGGGHEFTLNGREIGHIHNSRLVDIPFARRIHDILIEEERAQKHHVLPDSGWVSYYVQSDEAIDGALWLLCISYLYHLSVIQKRASDHFEGGEVDIDAELNELNLSDELRRVFSELRADT
;
A
#
# COMPACT_ATOMS: atom_id res chain seq x y z
N MET A 1 -12.89 -1.96 -22.36
CA MET A 1 -12.16 -3.22 -22.11
C MET A 1 -11.08 -3.11 -21.04
N GLY A 2 -10.37 -1.97 -20.88
CA GLY A 2 -9.24 -1.87 -19.94
C GLY A 2 -9.57 -1.96 -18.45
N SER A 3 -10.80 -1.62 -18.00
CA SER A 3 -11.07 -1.44 -16.56
C SER A 3 -11.06 -2.73 -15.74
N ALA A 4 -11.66 -3.77 -16.29
CA ALA A 4 -11.65 -5.09 -15.66
C ALA A 4 -10.23 -5.68 -15.63
N LYS A 5 -9.39 -5.37 -16.63
CA LYS A 5 -8.00 -5.83 -16.71
C LYS A 5 -7.15 -5.20 -15.61
N SER A 6 -7.19 -3.87 -15.45
CA SER A 6 -6.40 -3.17 -14.44
C SER A 6 -6.73 -3.64 -13.02
N LYS A 7 -8.03 -3.77 -12.69
CA LYS A 7 -8.46 -4.30 -11.38
C LYS A 7 -7.95 -5.71 -11.16
N LYS A 8 -8.18 -6.61 -12.12
CA LYS A 8 -7.78 -8.01 -12.01
C LYS A 8 -6.27 -8.17 -11.85
N THR A 9 -5.48 -7.35 -12.56
CA THR A 9 -4.02 -7.35 -12.42
C THR A 9 -3.61 -6.91 -11.01
N ILE A 10 -4.12 -5.77 -10.52
CA ILE A 10 -3.77 -5.28 -9.17
C ILE A 10 -4.17 -6.30 -8.11
N GLU A 11 -5.41 -6.77 -8.16
CA GLU A 11 -5.94 -7.74 -7.21
C GLU A 11 -5.14 -9.05 -7.21
N SER A 12 -4.85 -9.60 -8.39
CA SER A 12 -4.05 -10.83 -8.51
C SER A 12 -2.62 -10.65 -8.04
N THR A 13 -1.98 -9.52 -8.33
CA THR A 13 -0.61 -9.27 -7.89
C THR A 13 -0.54 -9.10 -6.37
N VAL A 14 -1.45 -8.34 -5.79
CA VAL A 14 -1.46 -8.07 -4.35
C VAL A 14 -1.89 -9.30 -3.55
N SER A 15 -2.78 -10.15 -4.09
CA SER A 15 -3.15 -11.41 -3.45
C SER A 15 -2.00 -12.41 -3.33
N ASP A 16 -0.99 -12.29 -4.18
CA ASP A 16 0.18 -13.16 -4.17
C ASP A 16 1.24 -12.72 -3.13
N TRP A 17 1.07 -11.55 -2.50
CA TRP A 17 2.00 -11.08 -1.48
C TRP A 17 1.84 -11.88 -0.16
N PRO A 18 2.95 -12.28 0.49
CA PRO A 18 2.90 -13.06 1.72
C PRO A 18 2.02 -12.44 2.81
N GLY A 19 1.06 -13.21 3.31
CA GLY A 19 0.20 -12.81 4.42
C GLY A 19 -0.94 -11.84 4.05
N ILE A 20 -1.13 -11.51 2.78
CA ILE A 20 -2.30 -10.76 2.32
C ILE A 20 -3.54 -11.65 2.27
N ASN A 21 -4.62 -11.14 2.83
CA ASN A 21 -5.97 -11.65 2.60
C ASN A 21 -6.75 -10.66 1.75
N VAL A 22 -7.62 -11.19 0.88
CA VAL A 22 -8.48 -10.40 0.01
C VAL A 22 -9.93 -10.63 0.41
N GLU A 23 -10.63 -9.56 0.77
CA GLU A 23 -12.03 -9.62 1.20
C GLU A 23 -12.90 -8.67 0.35
N PRO A 24 -14.19 -8.98 0.15
CA PRO A 24 -15.12 -8.02 -0.44
C PRO A 24 -15.19 -6.72 0.39
N HIS A 25 -15.16 -5.57 -0.28
CA HIS A 25 -15.33 -4.27 0.39
C HIS A 25 -16.79 -3.77 0.28
N ASP A 26 -17.50 -3.76 1.41
CA ASP A 26 -18.97 -3.78 1.47
C ASP A 26 -19.69 -2.43 1.31
N ARG A 27 -18.98 -1.35 0.95
CA ARG A 27 -19.59 -0.02 0.67
C ARG A 27 -18.94 0.69 -0.49
N GLY A 28 -19.08 0.12 -1.69
CA GLY A 28 -18.59 0.72 -2.93
C GLY A 28 -18.34 -0.30 -4.04
N GLY A 29 -18.24 -1.58 -3.67
CA GLY A 29 -17.88 -2.65 -4.58
C GLY A 29 -16.39 -2.61 -4.92
N GLY A 30 -15.70 -3.71 -4.66
CA GLY A 30 -14.24 -3.71 -4.69
C GLY A 30 -13.69 -4.85 -3.85
N HIS A 31 -12.37 -4.86 -3.69
CA HIS A 31 -11.68 -5.79 -2.80
C HIS A 31 -10.73 -5.02 -1.89
N GLU A 32 -10.79 -5.36 -0.61
CA GLU A 32 -9.90 -4.90 0.44
C GLU A 32 -8.75 -5.88 0.60
N PHE A 33 -7.54 -5.34 0.75
CA PHE A 33 -6.33 -6.10 1.02
C PHE A 33 -5.95 -5.89 2.49
N THR A 34 -5.84 -6.97 3.25
CA THR A 34 -5.47 -6.91 4.66
C THR A 34 -4.22 -7.72 4.97
N LEU A 35 -3.37 -7.19 5.84
CA LEU A 35 -2.20 -7.88 6.40
C LEU A 35 -2.38 -7.97 7.91
N ASN A 36 -2.41 -9.20 8.46
CA ASN A 36 -2.62 -9.44 9.89
C ASN A 36 -3.86 -8.69 10.45
N GLY A 37 -4.97 -8.73 9.71
CA GLY A 37 -6.23 -8.07 10.05
C GLY A 37 -6.21 -6.54 9.97
N ARG A 38 -5.18 -5.93 9.36
CA ARG A 38 -5.10 -4.49 9.11
C ARG A 38 -5.18 -4.22 7.62
N GLU A 39 -6.07 -3.32 7.23
CA GLU A 39 -6.17 -2.84 5.86
C GLU A 39 -4.86 -2.17 5.42
N ILE A 40 -4.35 -2.60 4.27
CA ILE A 40 -3.22 -1.96 3.58
C ILE A 40 -3.68 -1.15 2.36
N GLY A 41 -4.93 -1.32 1.93
CA GLY A 41 -5.58 -0.58 0.87
C GLY A 41 -6.72 -1.38 0.24
N HIS A 42 -7.51 -0.73 -0.62
CA HIS A 42 -8.57 -1.38 -1.37
C HIS A 42 -8.73 -0.79 -2.77
N ILE A 43 -9.26 -1.60 -3.68
CA ILE A 43 -9.57 -1.18 -5.05
C ILE A 43 -11.08 -1.18 -5.29
N HIS A 44 -11.61 -0.02 -5.69
CA HIS A 44 -12.99 0.14 -6.11
C HIS A 44 -13.20 -0.36 -7.55
N ASN A 45 -14.44 -0.71 -7.88
CA ASN A 45 -14.83 -1.03 -9.26
C ASN A 45 -14.60 0.13 -10.26
N SER A 46 -14.48 1.36 -9.76
CA SER A 46 -14.25 2.59 -10.52
C SER A 46 -12.79 2.85 -10.91
N ARG A 47 -11.86 1.90 -10.68
CA ARG A 47 -10.40 2.06 -10.89
C ARG A 47 -9.76 3.06 -9.92
N LEU A 48 -10.41 3.30 -8.80
CA LEU A 48 -9.87 4.08 -7.69
C LEU A 48 -9.24 3.10 -6.70
N VAL A 49 -8.00 3.36 -6.32
CA VAL A 49 -7.32 2.64 -5.24
C VAL A 49 -7.18 3.61 -4.08
N ASP A 50 -7.72 3.24 -2.94
CA ASP A 50 -7.63 4.03 -1.71
C ASP A 50 -6.73 3.29 -0.71
N ILE A 51 -5.82 4.04 -0.09
CA ILE A 51 -4.72 3.48 0.68
C ILE A 51 -4.56 4.26 1.99
N PRO A 52 -4.70 3.62 3.15
CA PRO A 52 -4.42 4.25 4.43
C PRO A 52 -2.90 4.35 4.67
N PHE A 53 -2.38 5.54 4.92
CA PHE A 53 -1.00 5.75 5.29
C PHE A 53 -0.84 6.40 6.66
N ALA A 54 0.31 6.15 7.30
CA ALA A 54 0.76 6.98 8.41
C ALA A 54 0.95 8.43 7.93
N ARG A 55 0.60 9.40 8.78
CA ARG A 55 0.47 10.81 8.39
C ARG A 55 1.70 11.36 7.65
N ARG A 56 2.91 11.00 8.09
CA ARG A 56 4.15 11.45 7.45
C ARG A 56 4.34 10.89 6.04
N ILE A 57 4.02 9.61 5.82
CA ILE A 57 4.09 9.00 4.48
C ILE A 57 3.04 9.64 3.58
N HIS A 58 1.82 9.83 4.08
CA HIS A 58 0.76 10.54 3.36
C HIS A 58 1.24 11.91 2.89
N ASP A 59 1.77 12.74 3.79
CA ASP A 59 2.16 14.12 3.45
C ASP A 59 3.25 14.17 2.37
N ILE A 60 4.26 13.29 2.47
CA ILE A 60 5.30 13.16 1.44
C ILE A 60 4.71 12.75 0.08
N LEU A 61 3.81 11.76 0.06
CA LEU A 61 3.19 11.28 -1.19
C LEU A 61 2.33 12.34 -1.89
N ILE A 62 1.67 13.22 -1.11
CA ILE A 62 0.92 14.35 -1.66
C ILE A 62 1.87 15.43 -2.20
N GLU A 63 2.92 15.76 -1.46
CA GLU A 63 3.92 16.77 -1.86
C GLU A 63 4.69 16.35 -3.13
N GLU A 64 5.00 15.06 -3.26
CA GLU A 64 5.64 14.47 -4.44
C GLU A 64 4.69 14.19 -5.61
N GLU A 65 3.41 14.57 -5.48
CA GLU A 65 2.35 14.34 -6.48
C GLU A 65 2.20 12.85 -6.89
N ARG A 66 2.54 11.93 -5.98
CA ARG A 66 2.43 10.48 -6.19
C ARG A 66 1.01 9.96 -5.97
N ALA A 67 0.23 10.66 -5.15
CA ALA A 67 -1.17 10.34 -4.90
C ALA A 67 -1.98 11.61 -4.62
N GLN A 68 -3.30 11.48 -4.57
CA GLN A 68 -4.21 12.57 -4.23
C GLN A 68 -4.77 12.37 -2.81
N LYS A 69 -5.17 13.44 -2.15
CA LYS A 69 -5.91 13.33 -0.88
C LYS A 69 -7.18 12.53 -1.10
N HIS A 70 -7.57 11.72 -0.12
CA HIS A 70 -8.78 10.91 -0.24
C HIS A 70 -10.03 11.79 -0.45
N HIS A 71 -10.79 11.50 -1.50
CA HIS A 71 -11.89 12.35 -1.97
C HIS A 71 -13.02 12.57 -0.94
N VAL A 72 -13.27 11.60 -0.05
CA VAL A 72 -14.33 11.65 0.98
C VAL A 72 -13.76 12.02 2.35
N LEU A 73 -12.48 11.72 2.61
CA LEU A 73 -11.81 11.91 3.89
C LEU A 73 -10.49 12.68 3.70
N PRO A 74 -10.53 13.91 3.15
CA PRO A 74 -9.34 14.63 2.70
C PRO A 74 -8.37 15.02 3.82
N ASP A 75 -8.85 15.08 5.06
CA ASP A 75 -8.05 15.44 6.24
C ASP A 75 -7.59 14.20 7.05
N SER A 76 -7.71 13.00 6.46
CA SER A 76 -7.24 11.76 7.07
C SER A 76 -5.81 11.41 6.62
N GLY A 77 -5.34 10.20 6.96
CA GLY A 77 -4.10 9.62 6.40
C GLY A 77 -4.33 8.87 5.08
N TRP A 78 -5.55 8.88 4.56
CA TRP A 78 -5.89 8.16 3.33
C TRP A 78 -5.50 8.95 2.09
N VAL A 79 -4.95 8.26 1.10
CA VAL A 79 -4.77 8.76 -0.25
C VAL A 79 -5.65 8.00 -1.24
N SER A 80 -5.91 8.64 -2.38
CA SER A 80 -6.61 8.09 -3.52
C SER A 80 -5.69 8.11 -4.75
N TYR A 81 -5.73 7.04 -5.54
CA TYR A 81 -5.01 6.93 -6.81
C TYR A 81 -5.91 6.38 -7.92
N TYR A 82 -6.01 7.11 -9.03
CA TYR A 82 -6.86 6.73 -10.18
C TYR A 82 -6.05 5.96 -11.23
N VAL A 83 -6.44 4.71 -11.49
CA VAL A 83 -5.82 3.85 -12.51
C VAL A 83 -6.51 4.08 -13.85
N GLN A 84 -6.13 5.18 -14.53
CA GLN A 84 -6.79 5.59 -15.77
C GLN A 84 -6.39 4.74 -16.99
N SER A 85 -5.19 4.14 -16.96
CA SER A 85 -4.64 3.32 -18.04
C SER A 85 -3.88 2.11 -17.49
N ASP A 86 -3.43 1.22 -18.38
CA ASP A 86 -2.63 0.05 -17.98
C ASP A 86 -1.24 0.48 -17.46
N GLU A 87 -0.68 1.57 -17.97
CA GLU A 87 0.59 2.16 -17.51
C GLU A 87 0.47 2.72 -16.08
N ALA A 88 -0.73 3.08 -15.64
CA ALA A 88 -0.97 3.57 -14.28
C ALA A 88 -1.04 2.43 -13.23
N ILE A 89 -1.09 1.16 -13.66
CA ILE A 89 -1.15 0.00 -12.75
C ILE A 89 0.08 -0.04 -11.85
N ASP A 90 1.27 0.20 -12.40
CA ASP A 90 2.52 0.14 -11.66
C ASP A 90 2.55 1.17 -10.52
N GLY A 91 1.96 2.36 -10.72
CA GLY A 91 1.83 3.37 -9.67
C GLY A 91 0.92 2.91 -8.51
N ALA A 92 -0.18 2.22 -8.81
CA ALA A 92 -1.05 1.67 -7.77
C ALA A 92 -0.35 0.53 -6.99
N LEU A 93 0.33 -0.37 -7.69
CA LEU A 93 1.10 -1.45 -7.08
C LEU A 93 2.24 -0.89 -6.21
N TRP A 94 2.92 0.15 -6.68
CA TRP A 94 3.97 0.84 -5.94
C TRP A 94 3.44 1.42 -4.62
N LEU A 95 2.31 2.14 -4.64
CA LEU A 95 1.70 2.69 -3.43
C LEU A 95 1.25 1.58 -2.46
N LEU A 96 0.62 0.52 -2.97
CA LEU A 96 0.22 -0.63 -2.15
C LEU A 96 1.43 -1.34 -1.53
N CYS A 97 2.55 -1.42 -2.25
CA CYS A 97 3.79 -2.02 -1.74
C CYS A 97 4.39 -1.18 -0.62
N ILE A 98 4.37 0.15 -0.71
CA ILE A 98 4.78 1.03 0.40
C ILE A 98 3.94 0.76 1.66
N SER A 99 2.62 0.65 1.50
CA SER A 99 1.71 0.34 2.62
C SER A 99 2.02 -1.03 3.21
N TYR A 100 2.16 -2.05 2.36
CA TYR A 100 2.53 -3.40 2.75
C TYR A 100 3.85 -3.45 3.54
N LEU A 101 4.93 -2.86 3.02
CA LEU A 101 6.24 -2.83 3.69
C LEU A 101 6.22 -2.02 4.97
N TYR A 102 5.40 -0.97 5.07
CA TYR A 102 5.23 -0.21 6.31
C TYR A 102 4.60 -1.10 7.38
N HIS A 103 3.54 -1.83 7.03
CA HIS A 103 2.88 -2.74 7.97
C HIS A 103 3.80 -3.91 8.36
N LEU A 104 4.56 -4.49 7.44
CA LEU A 104 5.57 -5.50 7.76
C LEU A 104 6.64 -4.96 8.71
N SER A 105 7.14 -3.74 8.48
CA SER A 105 8.12 -3.09 9.35
C SER A 105 7.58 -2.88 10.76
N VAL A 106 6.31 -2.47 10.89
CA VAL A 106 5.63 -2.33 12.18
C VAL A 106 5.45 -3.67 12.87
N ILE A 107 5.09 -4.72 12.12
CA ILE A 107 4.93 -6.07 12.65
C ILE A 107 6.28 -6.60 13.14
N GLN A 108 7.35 -6.52 12.34
CA GLN A 108 8.70 -6.96 12.69
C GLN A 108 9.22 -6.24 13.95
N LYS A 109 9.02 -4.93 14.07
CA LYS A 109 9.43 -4.16 15.26
C LYS A 109 8.68 -4.59 16.52
N ARG A 110 7.41 -5.00 16.40
CA ARG A 110 6.59 -5.46 17.53
C ARG A 110 6.82 -6.93 17.86
N ALA A 111 7.09 -7.74 16.84
CA ALA A 111 7.39 -9.14 16.91
C ALA A 111 8.90 -9.32 17.08
N SER A 112 9.38 -9.06 18.30
CA SER A 112 10.66 -9.63 18.75
C SER A 112 10.63 -11.17 18.72
N ASP A 113 9.46 -11.80 18.52
CA ASP A 113 9.24 -13.23 18.32
C ASP A 113 8.21 -13.49 17.19
N HIS A 114 8.65 -14.18 16.14
CA HIS A 114 7.92 -14.86 15.05
C HIS A 114 6.70 -14.16 14.39
N PHE A 115 6.96 -13.55 13.23
CA PHE A 115 5.97 -13.40 12.17
C PHE A 115 6.15 -14.51 11.13
N GLU A 116 5.16 -15.38 10.95
CA GLU A 116 5.10 -16.35 9.83
C GLU A 116 4.59 -15.69 8.53
N GLY A 117 5.10 -14.51 8.19
CA GLY A 117 5.01 -14.00 6.81
C GLY A 117 6.36 -14.26 6.18
N GLY A 118 6.41 -15.29 5.35
CA GLY A 118 7.65 -15.85 4.80
C GLY A 118 8.63 -14.77 4.37
N GLU A 119 9.79 -14.76 5.03
CA GLU A 119 11.09 -14.19 4.64
C GLU A 119 11.09 -13.01 3.63
N VAL A 120 10.17 -12.05 3.77
CA VAL A 120 10.22 -10.83 2.94
C VAL A 120 11.42 -10.03 3.42
N ASP A 121 12.43 -9.93 2.57
CA ASP A 121 13.57 -9.04 2.79
C ASP A 121 13.11 -7.60 2.56
N ILE A 122 12.61 -6.97 3.62
CA ILE A 122 12.10 -5.60 3.60
C ILE A 122 13.18 -4.63 3.08
N ASP A 123 14.47 -4.87 3.38
CA ASP A 123 15.54 -4.02 2.89
C ASP A 123 15.73 -4.13 1.38
N ALA A 124 15.72 -5.35 0.84
CA ALA A 124 15.78 -5.57 -0.61
C ALA A 124 14.60 -4.90 -1.32
N GLU A 125 13.37 -5.12 -0.85
CA GLU A 125 12.15 -4.55 -1.44
C GLU A 125 12.16 -3.02 -1.42
N LEU A 126 12.54 -2.40 -0.29
CA LEU A 126 12.64 -0.93 -0.19
C LEU A 126 13.70 -0.35 -1.15
N ASN A 127 14.79 -1.08 -1.41
CA ASN A 127 15.82 -0.65 -2.34
C ASN A 127 15.34 -0.69 -3.80
N GLU A 128 14.47 -1.64 -4.15
CA GLU A 128 13.90 -1.77 -5.49
C GLU A 128 12.76 -0.76 -5.75
N LEU A 129 12.06 -0.31 -4.71
CA LEU A 129 10.95 0.64 -4.81
C LEU A 129 11.34 2.06 -5.26
N ASN A 130 12.63 2.38 -5.45
CA ASN A 130 13.06 3.71 -5.90
C ASN A 130 12.45 4.87 -5.08
N LEU A 131 12.34 4.68 -3.77
CA LEU A 131 11.78 5.68 -2.85
C LEU A 131 12.60 6.97 -2.84
N SER A 132 11.94 8.11 -2.62
CA SER A 132 12.60 9.37 -2.31
C SER A 132 13.38 9.29 -1.00
N ASP A 133 14.35 10.18 -0.80
CA ASP A 133 15.15 10.22 0.43
C ASP A 133 14.28 10.44 1.67
N GLU A 134 13.19 11.20 1.54
CA GLU A 134 12.27 11.46 2.64
C GLU A 134 11.48 10.20 3.02
N LEU A 135 10.97 9.45 2.05
CA LEU A 135 10.29 8.17 2.30
C LEU A 135 11.26 7.14 2.88
N ARG A 136 12.47 7.01 2.31
CA ARG A 136 13.53 6.12 2.85
C ARG A 136 13.80 6.41 4.32
N ARG A 137 13.92 7.69 4.67
CA ARG A 137 14.15 8.13 6.04
C ARG A 137 13.03 7.71 7.00
N VAL A 138 11.77 7.74 6.57
CA VAL A 138 10.65 7.24 7.38
C VAL A 138 10.83 5.76 7.71
N PHE A 139 11.19 4.93 6.72
CA PHE A 139 11.41 3.49 6.94
C PHE A 139 12.63 3.22 7.82
N SER A 140 13.73 3.94 7.62
CA SER A 140 14.93 3.81 8.47
C SER A 140 14.64 4.16 9.93
N GLU A 141 13.91 5.25 10.19
CA GLU A 141 13.54 5.67 11.54
C GLU A 141 12.53 4.71 12.19
N LEU A 142 11.56 4.21 11.41
CA LEU A 142 10.58 3.25 11.90
C LEU A 142 11.25 1.98 12.43
N ARG A 143 12.25 1.49 11.70
CA ARG A 143 12.94 0.23 11.96
C ARG A 143 14.18 0.35 12.83
N ALA A 144 14.59 1.56 13.20
CA ALA A 144 15.66 1.74 14.18
C ALA A 144 15.22 1.20 15.56
N ASP A 145 16.13 0.47 16.21
CA ASP A 145 15.99 0.07 17.61
C ASP A 145 15.94 1.34 18.48
N THR A 146 14.86 1.49 19.26
CA THR A 146 14.68 2.62 20.19
C THR A 146 14.83 2.12 21.62
#